data_AF-A2AIG3-F1
#
_entry.id   AF-A2AIG3-F1
#
_cell.length_a   1.000
_cell.length_b   1.000
_cell.length_c   1.000
_cell.angle_alpha   90.00
_cell.angle_beta   90.00
_cell.angle_gamma   90.00
#
_symmetry.space_group_name_H-M   'P 1'
#
loop_
_entity.id
_entity.type
_entity.pdbx_description
1 polymer ?
#
loop_
_entity_poly.entity_id
_entity_poly.type
_entity_poly.pdbx_seq_one_letter_code
_entity_poly.pdbx_strand_id
1 'polypeptide(L)'
;MCASVKSNIRGPALIPRMKTKHRIYYVTLFSIVLLGLIATGMFQFWPHSIESSSDGGVEKRSIREVPVVRLPTDSPIPERGDLSCRMHTCFDVYRCGFNPKNKIKVYIYPLKKYVDDAGVPVSSAISREYNELLTAISDSDYYTDDINRACLFVPSIDVLNQNPLRIKETAQALAQLSRWDRGTNHLLFNMLPGAPPDYNTALDVPRDRALLA
;
A
#
# COMPACT_ATOMS: atom_id res chain seq x y z
N MET A 1 -80.75 -27.75 46.32
CA MET A 1 -79.88 -28.88 45.92
C MET A 1 -78.85 -28.34 44.96
N CYS A 2 -77.59 -28.23 45.38
CA CYS A 2 -76.50 -27.70 44.53
C CYS A 2 -75.77 -28.88 43.87
N ALA A 3 -75.79 -28.93 42.54
CA ALA A 3 -75.10 -29.95 41.75
C ALA A 3 -73.71 -29.44 41.34
N SER A 4 -72.69 -30.25 41.60
CA SER A 4 -71.29 -30.01 41.28
C SER A 4 -70.99 -30.36 39.81
N VAL A 5 -70.37 -29.42 39.10
CA VAL A 5 -69.94 -29.56 37.69
C VAL A 5 -68.57 -30.24 37.66
N LYS A 6 -68.49 -31.44 37.06
CA LYS A 6 -67.24 -32.16 36.78
C LYS A 6 -66.54 -31.59 35.55
N SER A 7 -65.32 -31.11 35.73
CA SER A 7 -64.38 -30.75 34.66
C SER A 7 -63.79 -32.01 34.01
N ASN A 8 -63.61 -31.97 32.68
CA ASN A 8 -63.08 -33.07 31.88
C ASN A 8 -61.77 -32.60 31.22
N ILE A 9 -60.62 -33.00 31.78
CA ILE A 9 -59.28 -32.67 31.27
C ILE A 9 -58.89 -33.74 30.24
N ARG A 10 -58.79 -33.35 28.96
CA ARG A 10 -58.24 -34.19 27.88
C ARG A 10 -56.75 -34.41 28.10
N GLY A 11 -56.34 -35.68 28.16
CA GLY A 11 -54.94 -36.11 28.23
C GLY A 11 -54.14 -35.83 26.94
N PRO A 12 -52.81 -35.96 26.99
CA PRO A 12 -51.89 -35.49 25.96
C PRO A 12 -51.90 -36.35 24.69
N ALA A 13 -51.69 -35.68 23.55
CA ALA A 13 -51.61 -36.29 22.22
C ALA A 13 -50.42 -37.27 22.12
N LEU A 14 -50.71 -38.53 21.78
CA LEU A 14 -49.71 -39.56 21.54
C LEU A 14 -48.96 -39.27 20.24
N ILE A 15 -47.67 -38.93 20.36
CA ILE A 15 -46.74 -38.77 19.24
C ILE A 15 -46.63 -40.13 18.51
N PRO A 16 -46.90 -40.21 17.19
CA PRO A 16 -46.80 -41.47 16.45
C PRO A 16 -45.37 -42.02 16.50
N ARG A 17 -45.20 -43.19 17.11
CA ARG A 17 -43.90 -43.85 17.24
C ARG A 17 -43.51 -44.48 15.89
N MET A 18 -42.62 -43.83 15.15
CA MET A 18 -42.13 -44.35 13.87
C MET A 18 -41.45 -45.72 14.02
N LYS A 19 -41.74 -46.65 13.11
CA LYS A 19 -41.14 -48.00 13.08
C LYS A 19 -39.60 -47.89 13.00
N THR A 20 -38.89 -48.64 13.86
CA THR A 20 -37.44 -48.53 14.10
C THR A 20 -36.59 -48.56 12.82
N LYS A 21 -37.01 -49.31 11.80
CA LYS A 21 -36.33 -49.41 10.50
C LYS A 21 -36.32 -48.07 9.73
N HIS A 22 -37.42 -47.33 9.77
CA HIS A 22 -37.53 -46.01 9.14
C HIS A 22 -36.82 -44.95 9.97
N ARG A 23 -36.85 -45.09 11.31
CA ARG A 23 -36.09 -44.22 12.21
C ARG A 23 -34.59 -44.25 11.91
N ILE A 24 -34.02 -45.44 11.69
CA ILE A 24 -32.60 -45.56 11.33
C ILE A 24 -32.34 -44.90 9.98
N TYR A 25 -33.18 -45.14 8.97
CA TYR A 25 -33.05 -44.53 7.65
C TYR A 25 -33.05 -43.00 7.70
N TYR A 26 -34.03 -42.39 8.39
CA TYR A 26 -34.10 -40.94 8.51
C TYR A 26 -32.97 -40.34 9.36
N VAL A 27 -32.53 -41.04 10.40
CA VAL A 27 -31.36 -40.62 11.19
C VAL A 27 -30.09 -40.66 10.34
N THR A 28 -29.88 -41.73 9.54
CA THR A 28 -28.73 -41.82 8.64
C THR A 28 -28.76 -40.74 7.56
N LEU A 29 -29.94 -40.47 6.98
CA LEU A 29 -30.11 -39.43 5.96
C LEU A 29 -29.84 -38.04 6.55
N PHE A 30 -30.37 -37.76 7.73
CA PHE A 30 -30.14 -36.49 8.43
C PHE A 30 -28.65 -36.29 8.77
N SER A 31 -27.97 -37.33 9.25
CA SER A 31 -26.53 -37.26 9.53
C SER A 31 -25.71 -36.97 8.27
N ILE A 32 -26.05 -37.56 7.12
CA ILE A 32 -25.36 -37.28 5.85
C ILE A 32 -25.56 -35.82 5.43
N VAL A 33 -26.80 -35.32 5.50
CA VAL A 33 -27.11 -33.92 5.15
C VAL A 33 -26.40 -32.95 6.10
N LEU A 34 -26.40 -33.23 7.40
CA LEU A 34 -25.75 -32.40 8.41
C LEU A 34 -24.23 -32.36 8.20
N LEU A 35 -23.60 -33.51 7.94
CA LEU A 35 -22.17 -33.57 7.61
C LEU A 35 -21.85 -32.80 6.33
N GLY A 36 -22.71 -32.87 5.31
CA GLY A 36 -22.57 -32.07 4.10
C GLY A 36 -22.60 -30.56 4.38
N LEU A 37 -23.56 -30.10 5.19
CA LEU A 37 -23.67 -28.68 5.57
C LEU A 37 -22.49 -28.21 6.43
N ILE A 38 -22.00 -29.06 7.34
CA ILE A 38 -20.80 -28.74 8.12
C ILE A 38 -19.57 -28.69 7.21
N ALA A 39 -19.43 -29.63 6.27
CA ALA A 39 -18.32 -29.64 5.32
C ALA A 39 -18.34 -28.42 4.39
N THR A 40 -19.50 -28.01 3.89
CA THR A 40 -19.62 -26.79 3.06
C THR A 40 -19.37 -25.53 3.87
N GLY A 41 -19.90 -25.45 5.10
CA GLY A 41 -19.60 -24.36 6.02
C GLY A 41 -18.11 -24.30 6.37
N MET A 42 -17.50 -25.46 6.62
CA MET A 42 -16.06 -25.55 6.83
C MET A 42 -15.27 -25.22 5.58
N PHE A 43 -15.71 -25.51 4.36
CA PHE A 43 -14.99 -25.14 3.12
C PHE A 43 -15.16 -23.66 2.77
N GLN A 44 -16.34 -23.07 3.01
CA GLN A 44 -16.59 -21.65 2.74
C GLN A 44 -15.99 -20.73 3.79
N PHE A 45 -15.95 -21.17 5.05
CA PHE A 45 -15.33 -20.44 6.16
C PHE A 45 -14.02 -21.10 6.61
N TRP A 46 -13.47 -22.05 5.84
CA TRP A 46 -12.11 -22.53 6.11
C TRP A 46 -11.21 -21.31 5.94
N PRO A 47 -10.37 -20.99 6.92
CA PRO A 47 -9.33 -20.04 6.68
C PRO A 47 -8.40 -20.72 5.67
N HIS A 48 -8.60 -20.47 4.38
CA HIS A 48 -7.46 -20.21 3.53
C HIS A 48 -6.86 -18.91 4.08
N SER A 49 -6.14 -19.03 5.21
CA SER A 49 -4.90 -18.29 5.35
C SER A 49 -4.21 -18.55 4.03
N ILE A 50 -4.26 -17.55 3.16
CA ILE A 50 -3.37 -17.47 2.03
C ILE A 50 -2.00 -17.47 2.71
N GLU A 51 -1.47 -18.67 2.89
CA GLU A 51 -0.07 -18.88 3.10
C GLU A 51 0.51 -18.35 1.81
N SER A 52 0.87 -17.07 1.84
CA SER A 52 1.55 -16.40 0.75
C SER A 52 2.73 -17.30 0.45
N SER A 53 2.64 -18.05 -0.65
CA SER A 53 3.73 -18.83 -1.18
C SER A 53 4.86 -17.84 -1.41
N SER A 54 5.74 -17.79 -0.43
CA SER A 54 7.03 -17.14 -0.44
C SER A 54 7.83 -17.83 -1.53
N ASP A 55 7.67 -17.36 -2.76
CA ASP A 55 8.68 -17.60 -3.78
C ASP A 55 8.72 -16.44 -4.79
N GLY A 56 9.82 -15.70 -4.71
CA GLY A 56 10.38 -14.88 -5.80
C GLY A 56 9.74 -13.53 -6.08
N GLY A 57 10.27 -12.45 -5.47
CA GLY A 57 10.24 -11.18 -6.20
C GLY A 57 10.64 -9.89 -5.50
N VAL A 58 10.35 -9.69 -4.22
CA VAL A 58 10.87 -8.51 -3.49
C VAL A 58 11.09 -8.93 -2.05
N GLU A 59 12.33 -9.27 -1.77
CA GLU A 59 12.89 -9.32 -0.43
C GLU A 59 12.25 -8.23 0.41
N LYS A 60 11.56 -8.63 1.49
CA LYS A 60 11.43 -7.78 2.69
C LYS A 60 12.86 -7.37 3.04
N ARG A 61 13.36 -6.30 2.42
CA ARG A 61 14.63 -5.70 2.76
C ARG A 61 14.50 -5.43 4.25
N SER A 62 15.27 -6.19 5.02
CA SER A 62 15.44 -5.95 6.43
C SER A 62 15.65 -4.45 6.59
N ILE A 63 14.71 -3.75 7.23
CA ILE A 63 14.76 -2.29 7.48
C ILE A 63 16.08 -1.93 8.20
N ARG A 64 16.80 -2.92 8.74
CA ARG A 64 18.09 -2.82 9.41
C ARG A 64 19.31 -2.67 8.48
N GLU A 65 19.21 -2.95 7.18
CA GLU A 65 20.34 -2.87 6.23
C GLU A 65 20.21 -1.76 5.18
N VAL A 66 19.33 -0.78 5.41
CA VAL A 66 19.20 0.38 4.53
C VAL A 66 20.42 1.30 4.72
N PRO A 67 21.16 1.65 3.65
CA PRO A 67 22.33 2.51 3.76
C PRO A 67 21.93 3.89 4.31
N VAL A 68 22.67 4.36 5.30
CA VAL A 68 22.48 5.67 5.92
C VAL A 68 23.33 6.70 5.20
N VAL A 69 22.70 7.78 4.71
CA VAL A 69 23.36 8.91 4.08
C VAL A 69 23.26 10.11 5.00
N ARG A 70 24.41 10.72 5.31
CA ARG A 70 24.46 11.96 6.08
C ARG A 70 24.30 13.15 5.16
N LEU A 71 23.49 14.12 5.57
CA LEU A 71 23.30 15.39 4.89
C LEU A 71 24.09 16.47 5.64
N PRO A 72 25.25 16.88 5.12
CA PRO A 72 25.95 18.06 5.59
C PRO A 72 25.05 19.30 5.58
N THR A 73 25.22 20.17 6.58
CA THR A 73 24.45 21.42 6.70
C THR A 73 24.60 22.34 5.48
N ASP A 74 25.74 22.27 4.79
CA ASP A 74 26.09 22.99 3.57
C ASP A 74 25.65 22.27 2.27
N SER A 75 24.94 21.15 2.38
CA SER A 75 24.38 20.45 1.22
C SER A 75 23.50 21.38 0.38
N PRO A 76 23.59 21.30 -0.95
CA PRO A 76 22.80 22.13 -1.84
C PRO A 76 21.31 21.93 -1.59
N ILE A 77 20.56 23.01 -1.68
CA ILE A 77 19.10 23.01 -1.57
C ILE A 77 18.55 23.36 -2.96
N PRO A 78 17.61 22.56 -3.50
CA PRO A 78 16.88 22.91 -4.70
C PRO A 78 16.24 24.30 -4.61
N GLU A 79 16.01 24.92 -5.75
CA GLU A 79 15.14 26.09 -5.83
C GLU A 79 13.69 25.70 -5.46
N ARG A 80 12.89 26.71 -5.11
CA ARG A 80 11.46 26.49 -4.85
C ARG A 80 10.81 25.89 -6.09
N GLY A 81 9.86 24.98 -5.85
CA GLY A 81 9.13 24.30 -6.90
C GLY A 81 8.51 25.28 -7.90
N ASP A 82 8.78 25.08 -9.19
CA ASP A 82 8.20 25.93 -10.24
C ASP A 82 6.68 25.74 -10.30
N LEU A 83 5.91 26.79 -10.00
CA LEU A 83 4.45 26.77 -10.08
C LEU A 83 3.95 26.74 -11.53
N SER A 84 4.83 27.00 -12.51
CA SER A 84 4.56 26.92 -13.95
C SER A 84 4.96 25.58 -14.57
N CYS A 85 5.11 24.55 -13.73
CA CYS A 85 5.47 23.21 -14.14
C CYS A 85 4.48 22.64 -15.17
N ARG A 86 4.94 22.49 -16.41
CA ARG A 86 4.20 21.95 -17.55
C ARG A 86 4.98 20.80 -18.16
N MET A 87 4.30 20.05 -19.02
CA MET A 87 4.88 18.95 -19.81
C MET A 87 6.14 19.32 -20.61
N HIS A 88 6.42 20.61 -20.85
CA HIS A 88 7.61 21.06 -21.59
C HIS A 88 8.65 21.80 -20.73
N THR A 89 8.34 22.14 -19.47
CA THR A 89 9.27 22.88 -18.59
C THR A 89 9.92 21.99 -17.54
N CYS A 90 9.15 21.04 -16.99
CA CYS A 90 9.59 20.07 -15.99
C CYS A 90 9.84 18.67 -16.53
N PHE A 91 9.30 18.40 -17.73
CA PHE A 91 9.39 17.11 -18.38
C PHE A 91 10.14 17.26 -19.72
N ASP A 92 11.25 16.54 -19.83
CA ASP A 92 12.08 16.41 -21.02
C ASP A 92 11.71 15.12 -21.75
N VAL A 93 10.86 15.26 -22.77
CA VAL A 93 10.37 14.16 -23.60
C VAL A 93 11.48 13.47 -24.41
N TYR A 94 12.59 14.17 -24.69
CA TYR A 94 13.68 13.62 -25.50
C TYR A 94 14.43 12.52 -24.76
N ARG A 95 14.37 12.50 -23.42
CA ARG A 95 14.91 11.41 -22.58
C ARG A 95 14.08 10.13 -22.65
N CYS A 96 12.88 10.19 -23.20
CA CYS A 96 11.93 9.08 -23.19
C CYS A 96 11.95 8.25 -24.49
N GLY A 97 12.84 8.57 -25.43
CA GLY A 97 12.96 7.90 -26.74
C GLY A 97 13.62 6.51 -26.72
N PHE A 98 14.16 6.07 -25.59
CA PHE A 98 14.93 4.82 -25.48
C PHE A 98 14.06 3.55 -25.35
N ASN A 99 12.96 3.41 -26.10
CA ASN A 99 12.14 2.19 -26.01
C ASN A 99 11.54 1.73 -27.36
N PRO A 100 11.90 0.53 -27.86
CA PRO A 100 11.32 -0.03 -29.09
C PRO A 100 9.81 -0.35 -28.98
N LYS A 101 9.24 -0.38 -27.77
CA LYS A 101 7.82 -0.65 -27.53
C LYS A 101 6.98 0.62 -27.28
N ASN A 102 7.53 1.82 -27.48
CA ASN A 102 6.86 3.10 -27.20
C ASN A 102 6.31 3.22 -25.76
N LYS A 103 6.90 2.52 -24.79
CA LYS A 103 6.54 2.61 -23.38
C LYS A 103 7.55 3.49 -22.64
N ILE A 104 7.10 4.37 -21.77
CA ILE A 104 8.01 5.07 -20.86
C ILE A 104 8.63 4.08 -19.88
N LYS A 105 9.85 4.35 -19.43
CA LYS A 105 10.50 3.59 -18.37
C LYS A 105 10.65 4.44 -17.11
N VAL A 106 10.40 3.84 -15.96
CA VAL A 106 10.41 4.47 -14.65
C VAL A 106 11.48 3.79 -13.80
N TYR A 107 12.44 4.59 -13.33
CA TYR A 107 13.46 4.13 -12.39
C TYR A 107 13.07 4.54 -10.98
N ILE A 108 13.13 3.59 -10.05
CA ILE A 108 12.92 3.84 -8.63
C ILE A 108 14.30 3.93 -7.98
N TYR A 109 14.59 5.04 -7.30
CA TYR A 109 15.84 5.16 -6.54
C TYR A 109 15.88 4.13 -5.41
N PRO A 110 17.04 3.53 -5.10
CA PRO A 110 17.15 2.62 -3.97
C PRO A 110 16.81 3.33 -2.66
N LEU A 111 16.16 2.60 -1.75
CA LEU A 111 15.83 3.09 -0.42
C LEU A 111 17.11 3.47 0.33
N LYS A 112 17.13 4.67 0.90
CA LYS A 112 18.23 5.23 1.70
C LYS A 112 17.65 5.92 2.93
N LYS A 113 18.35 5.83 4.06
CA LYS A 113 17.99 6.56 5.28
C LYS A 113 18.80 7.85 5.34
N TYR A 114 18.14 8.98 5.18
CA TYR A 114 18.79 10.28 5.31
C TYR A 114 18.77 10.75 6.76
N VAL A 115 19.93 11.20 7.24
CA VAL A 115 20.10 11.82 8.57
C VAL A 115 20.87 13.12 8.42
N ASP A 116 20.66 14.08 9.30
CA ASP A 116 21.48 15.29 9.37
C ASP A 116 22.85 15.04 10.03
N ASP A 117 23.64 16.11 10.18
CA ASP A 117 24.95 16.07 10.85
C ASP A 117 24.89 15.57 12.31
N ALA A 118 23.76 15.79 12.99
CA ALA A 118 23.53 15.33 14.36
C ALA A 118 22.99 13.88 14.41
N GLY A 119 22.80 13.23 13.26
CA GLY A 119 22.27 11.86 13.15
C GLY A 119 20.75 11.78 13.32
N VAL A 120 20.04 12.90 13.30
CA VAL A 120 18.58 12.95 13.39
C VAL A 120 18.00 12.62 12.01
N PRO A 121 17.03 11.69 11.92
CA PRO A 121 16.41 11.33 10.64
C PRO A 121 15.69 12.53 10.01
N VAL A 122 15.74 12.59 8.68
CA VAL A 122 15.09 13.65 7.87
C VAL A 122 13.57 13.46 7.78
N SER A 123 13.14 12.20 7.66
CA SER A 123 11.75 11.80 7.61
C SER A 123 11.53 10.57 8.50
N SER A 124 10.27 10.27 8.80
CA SER A 124 9.89 8.98 9.36
C SER A 124 10.27 7.83 8.41
N ALA A 125 10.17 6.60 8.91
CA ALA A 125 10.18 5.44 8.04
C ALA A 125 9.14 5.58 6.92
N ILE A 126 9.43 4.98 5.78
CA ILE A 126 8.51 4.89 4.64
C ILE A 126 7.15 4.37 5.11
N SER A 127 6.08 5.08 4.76
CA SER A 127 4.71 4.66 5.05
C SER A 127 4.35 3.41 4.26
N ARG A 128 3.33 2.68 4.73
CA ARG A 128 2.81 1.53 4.00
C ARG A 128 2.25 1.97 2.65
N GLU A 129 1.56 3.11 2.63
CA GLU A 129 0.92 3.71 1.48
C GLU A 129 1.96 4.06 0.39
N TYR A 130 3.10 4.65 0.78
CA TYR A 130 4.19 4.90 -0.18
C TYR A 130 4.83 3.60 -0.67
N ASN A 131 5.00 2.62 0.22
CA ASN A 131 5.58 1.34 -0.17
C ASN A 131 4.68 0.57 -1.16
N GLU A 132 3.36 0.61 -0.97
CA GLU A 132 2.39 0.05 -1.92
C GLU A 132 2.48 0.75 -3.29
N LEU A 133 2.64 2.08 -3.30
CA LEU A 133 2.84 2.85 -4.53
C LEU A 133 4.14 2.43 -5.26
N LEU A 134 5.26 2.34 -4.55
CA LEU A 134 6.54 1.91 -5.14
C LEU A 134 6.46 0.48 -5.66
N THR A 135 5.76 -0.41 -4.95
CA THR A 135 5.54 -1.81 -5.35
C THR A 135 4.69 -1.90 -6.62
N ALA A 136 3.62 -1.10 -6.72
CA ALA A 136 2.80 -1.03 -7.92
C ALA A 136 3.61 -0.56 -9.14
N ILE A 137 4.57 0.35 -8.96
CA ILE A 137 5.48 0.78 -10.03
C ILE A 137 6.44 -0.36 -10.38
N SER A 138 7.08 -1.00 -9.39
CA SER A 138 8.07 -2.07 -9.63
C SER A 138 7.48 -3.28 -10.33
N ASP A 139 6.22 -3.62 -10.03
CA ASP A 139 5.52 -4.78 -10.59
C ASP A 139 4.97 -4.49 -12.01
N SER A 140 5.00 -3.23 -12.44
CA SER A 140 4.51 -2.81 -13.75
C SER A 140 5.55 -3.00 -14.87
N ASP A 141 5.07 -3.11 -16.10
CA ASP A 141 5.88 -3.09 -17.32
C ASP A 141 6.74 -1.82 -17.50
N TYR A 142 6.42 -0.75 -16.76
CA TYR A 142 7.12 0.53 -16.85
C TYR A 142 8.42 0.53 -16.05
N TYR A 143 8.59 -0.35 -15.07
CA TYR A 143 9.80 -0.39 -14.25
C TYR A 143 11.07 -0.69 -15.08
N THR A 144 12.19 -0.10 -14.63
CA THR A 144 13.54 -0.47 -15.05
C THR A 144 14.52 -0.27 -13.89
N ASP A 145 15.47 -1.19 -13.81
CA ASP A 145 16.64 -1.17 -12.92
C ASP A 145 17.80 -0.30 -13.43
N ASP A 146 17.75 0.10 -14.70
CA ASP A 146 18.80 0.88 -15.36
C ASP A 146 18.39 2.35 -15.49
N ILE A 147 19.07 3.21 -14.73
CA ILE A 147 18.84 4.65 -14.71
C ILE A 147 19.06 5.32 -16.08
N ASN A 148 19.84 4.72 -16.98
CA ASN A 148 20.10 5.28 -18.31
C ASN A 148 18.96 5.03 -19.29
N ARG A 149 18.17 3.97 -19.08
CA ARG A 149 16.99 3.63 -19.88
C ARG A 149 15.72 4.33 -19.40
N ALA A 150 15.76 4.95 -18.23
CA ALA A 150 14.62 5.56 -17.59
C ALA A 150 14.28 6.94 -18.17
N CYS A 151 12.99 7.14 -18.39
CA CYS A 151 12.37 8.42 -18.75
C CYS A 151 12.03 9.21 -17.48
N LEU A 152 11.40 8.56 -16.50
CA LEU A 152 10.97 9.14 -15.23
C LEU A 152 11.78 8.56 -14.06
N PHE A 153 11.97 9.38 -13.03
CA PHE A 153 12.70 9.00 -11.82
C PHE A 153 11.81 9.20 -10.60
N VAL A 154 11.62 8.16 -9.80
CA VAL A 154 10.80 8.17 -8.58
C VAL A 154 11.71 7.97 -7.38
N PRO A 155 11.94 9.01 -6.55
CA PRO A 155 12.71 8.89 -5.31
C PRO A 155 12.06 7.91 -4.34
N SER A 156 12.85 7.15 -3.59
CA SER A 156 12.34 6.41 -2.41
C SER A 156 12.31 7.31 -1.17
N ILE A 157 11.78 8.53 -1.30
CA ILE A 157 11.63 9.51 -0.23
C ILE A 157 10.14 9.78 -0.07
N ASP A 158 9.57 9.32 1.03
CA ASP A 158 8.15 9.46 1.29
C ASP A 158 7.79 10.91 1.60
N VAL A 159 7.16 11.57 0.63
CA VAL A 159 6.62 12.93 0.77
C VAL A 159 5.09 12.95 0.63
N LEU A 160 4.40 11.82 0.82
CA LEU A 160 2.93 11.75 0.72
C LEU A 160 2.25 12.68 1.72
N ASN A 161 2.80 12.76 2.93
CA ASN A 161 2.34 13.62 4.01
C ASN A 161 3.46 14.57 4.43
N GLN A 162 3.22 15.87 4.30
CA GLN A 162 4.23 16.88 4.61
C GLN A 162 4.40 17.13 6.12
N ASN A 163 3.38 16.90 6.94
CA ASN A 163 3.41 17.23 8.37
C ASN A 163 4.62 16.68 9.16
N PRO A 164 5.05 15.40 8.99
CA PRO A 164 6.22 14.88 9.70
C PRO A 164 7.57 15.25 9.04
N LEU A 165 7.58 15.98 7.92
CA LEU A 165 8.78 16.22 7.14
C LEU A 165 9.59 17.40 7.66
N ARG A 166 10.91 17.22 7.68
CA ARG A 166 11.85 18.31 7.84
C ARG A 166 12.14 18.93 6.46
N ILE A 167 11.39 19.98 6.12
CA ILE A 167 11.32 20.57 4.78
C ILE A 167 12.71 20.83 4.15
N LYS A 168 13.62 21.45 4.91
CA LYS A 168 14.96 21.82 4.42
C LYS A 168 15.78 20.58 4.09
N GLU A 169 15.84 19.63 5.03
CA GLU A 169 16.65 18.43 4.92
C GLU A 169 16.08 17.46 3.88
N THR A 170 14.75 17.38 3.72
CA THR A 170 14.12 16.63 2.63
C THR A 170 14.53 17.19 1.28
N ALA A 171 14.60 18.52 1.14
CA ALA A 171 15.06 19.15 -0.09
C ALA A 171 16.55 18.87 -0.36
N GLN A 172 17.39 18.89 0.67
CA GLN A 172 18.80 18.48 0.57
C GLN A 172 18.93 17.00 0.14
N ALA A 173 18.10 16.11 0.69
CA ALA A 173 18.07 14.70 0.30
C ALA A 173 17.72 14.52 -1.19
N LEU A 174 16.77 15.32 -1.70
CA LEU A 174 16.41 15.33 -3.13
C LEU A 174 17.60 15.76 -4.00
N ALA A 175 18.31 16.82 -3.63
CA ALA A 175 19.47 17.31 -4.38
C ALA A 175 20.66 16.32 -4.43
N GLN A 176 20.73 15.38 -3.47
CA GLN A 176 21.77 14.33 -3.47
C GLN A 176 21.46 13.14 -4.39
N LEU A 177 20.28 13.10 -5.01
CA LEU A 177 19.93 12.03 -5.92
C LEU A 177 20.80 12.09 -7.18
N SER A 178 21.31 10.93 -7.61
CA SER A 178 22.12 10.84 -8.83
C SER A 178 21.27 11.21 -10.04
N ARG A 179 21.73 12.12 -10.90
CA ARG A 179 20.94 12.71 -12.01
C ARG A 179 19.82 13.66 -11.59
N TRP A 180 19.87 14.23 -10.38
CA TRP A 180 19.03 15.38 -10.01
C TRP A 180 19.39 16.62 -10.86
N ASP A 181 18.89 16.66 -12.09
CA ASP A 181 19.12 17.72 -13.06
C ASP A 181 18.03 18.79 -12.92
N ARG A 182 18.13 19.57 -11.84
CA ARG A 182 17.12 20.55 -11.42
C ARG A 182 15.72 19.94 -11.35
N GLY A 183 15.61 18.71 -10.85
CA GLY A 183 14.34 17.99 -10.71
C GLY A 183 13.69 17.55 -12.03
N THR A 184 14.28 17.79 -13.20
CA THR A 184 13.67 17.42 -14.49
C THR A 184 13.37 15.91 -14.54
N ASN A 185 12.16 15.54 -14.97
CA ASN A 185 11.63 14.16 -15.01
C ASN A 185 11.56 13.42 -13.66
N HIS A 186 11.82 14.10 -12.53
CA HIS A 186 11.60 13.52 -11.22
C HIS A 186 10.13 13.65 -10.86
N LEU A 187 9.53 12.55 -10.40
CA LEU A 187 8.14 12.49 -10.00
C LEU A 187 8.05 12.27 -8.49
N LEU A 188 7.45 13.22 -7.80
CA LEU A 188 7.16 13.16 -6.37
C LEU A 188 5.66 13.00 -6.18
N PHE A 189 5.27 12.14 -5.25
CA PHE A 189 3.87 11.90 -4.92
C PHE A 189 3.54 12.56 -3.59
N ASN A 190 2.57 13.46 -3.59
CA ASN A 190 2.17 14.19 -2.40
C ASN A 190 0.65 14.31 -2.33
N MET A 191 0.05 13.80 -1.25
CA MET A 191 -1.39 13.87 -1.03
C MET A 191 -1.78 14.93 0.00
N LEU A 192 -0.92 15.21 0.98
CA LEU A 192 -1.21 16.12 2.10
C LEU A 192 -0.10 17.19 2.22
N PRO A 193 -0.15 18.25 1.39
CA PRO A 193 0.72 19.42 1.50
C PRO A 193 0.36 20.31 2.70
N GLY A 194 1.37 20.81 3.41
CA GLY A 194 1.20 21.63 4.61
C GLY A 194 1.11 20.82 5.91
N ALA A 195 0.66 21.48 6.98
CA ALA A 195 0.53 20.89 8.31
C ALA A 195 -0.59 21.61 9.09
N PRO A 196 -1.28 20.95 10.04
CA PRO A 196 -2.28 21.62 10.87
C PRO A 196 -1.73 22.91 11.52
N PRO A 197 -2.47 24.03 11.50
CA PRO A 197 -3.85 24.19 11.01
C PRO A 197 -4.00 24.49 9.51
N ASP A 198 -2.91 24.83 8.81
CA ASP A 198 -2.95 25.39 7.45
C ASP A 198 -2.34 24.42 6.43
N TYR A 199 -3.21 23.86 5.57
CA TYR A 199 -2.80 23.04 4.43
C TYR A 199 -2.60 23.90 3.19
N ASN A 200 -1.58 23.55 2.39
CA ASN A 200 -1.18 24.32 1.22
C ASN A 200 -1.73 23.72 -0.08
N THR A 201 -1.68 24.46 -1.19
CA THR A 201 -2.11 23.93 -2.50
C THR A 201 -1.05 23.05 -3.16
N ALA A 202 0.20 23.12 -2.70
CA ALA A 202 1.33 22.37 -3.21
C ALA A 202 2.32 22.04 -2.08
N LEU A 203 3.16 21.03 -2.30
CA LEU A 203 4.23 20.63 -1.38
C LEU A 203 5.21 21.81 -1.15
N ASP A 204 5.55 22.10 0.11
CA ASP A 204 6.45 23.20 0.47
C ASP A 204 7.94 22.87 0.29
N VAL A 205 8.28 21.58 0.20
CA VAL A 205 9.65 21.10 -0.03
C VAL A 205 10.17 21.68 -1.36
N PRO A 206 11.27 22.47 -1.32
CA PRO A 206 11.97 22.90 -2.53
C PRO A 206 12.39 21.70 -3.37
N ARG A 207 12.13 21.77 -4.67
CA ARG A 207 12.22 20.61 -5.57
C ARG A 207 12.53 20.96 -7.02
N ASP A 208 13.02 22.18 -7.28
CA ASP A 208 13.28 22.69 -8.63
C ASP A 208 12.09 22.46 -9.58
N ARG A 209 12.28 21.67 -10.64
CA ARG A 209 11.29 21.32 -11.66
C ARG A 209 10.76 19.89 -11.51
N ALA A 210 10.85 19.31 -10.33
CA ALA A 210 10.25 18.01 -10.07
C ALA A 210 8.72 18.10 -10.17
N LEU A 211 8.16 17.13 -10.89
CA LEU A 211 6.72 16.95 -11.07
C LEU A 211 6.09 16.53 -9.75
N LEU A 212 4.95 17.13 -9.40
CA LEU A 212 4.10 16.66 -8.32
C LEU A 212 2.92 15.89 -8.91
N ALA A 213 2.66 14.70 -8.38
CA ALA A 213 1.46 13.90 -8.62
C ALA A 213 0.67 13.71 -7.32
#